data_AF-A0A1Y0ESZ1-F1
#
_entry.id   AF-A0A1Y0ESZ1-F1
#
_cell.length_a   1.000
_cell.length_b   1.000
_cell.length_c   1.000
_cell.angle_alpha   90.00
_cell.angle_beta   90.00
_cell.angle_gamma   90.00
#
_symmetry.space_group_name_H-M   'P 1'
#
loop_
_entity.id
_entity.type
_entity.pdbx_description
1 polymer ?
#
loop_
_entity_poly.entity_id
_entity_poly.type
_entity_poly.pdbx_seq_one_letter_code
_entity_poly.pdbx_strand_id
1 'polypeptide(L)'
;MPQPAAPGPAPCTAGPTRSPLAGVSDAEWAMRQDLAALYRALHRYGMTDLIYNHITARVPGEPDQILLNPYGLLYQEVCASSLYKIRLDGEVLYKPDDGFGLNPAAYVIHTAVHAARHDAVCVLHTHTRASTAVSAMRGGLRPISQQAAVFHGRIGYHDFQGPEVLPEQQQALVDDLGPHNAVILRNHGLLVCGRTIAEAFFNIYWLESACKVQVDAMAAGAGQVIEFDAAAVQATRDAFARGAAIRGEREWAAVRRELDRLDTRYRH
;
A
#
# COMPACT_ATOMS: atom_id res chain seq x y z
N MET A 1 -30.59 -14.74 6.84
CA MET A 1 -30.21 -13.54 6.07
C MET A 1 -30.07 -13.96 4.62
N PRO A 2 -30.57 -13.20 3.63
CA PRO A 2 -30.36 -13.53 2.23
C PRO A 2 -28.84 -13.52 1.93
N GLN A 3 -28.36 -14.48 1.15
CA GLN A 3 -27.00 -14.45 0.63
C GLN A 3 -26.83 -13.16 -0.19
N PRO A 4 -25.72 -12.41 -0.04
CA PRO A 4 -25.44 -11.32 -0.95
C PRO A 4 -25.36 -11.90 -2.37
N ALA A 5 -25.96 -11.19 -3.33
CA ALA A 5 -25.91 -11.59 -4.74
C ALA A 5 -24.44 -11.79 -5.15
N ALA A 6 -24.17 -12.80 -5.97
CA ALA A 6 -22.83 -12.99 -6.53
C ALA A 6 -22.42 -11.70 -7.26
N PRO A 7 -21.20 -11.17 -7.02
CA PRO A 7 -20.78 -9.93 -7.64
C PRO A 7 -20.76 -10.05 -9.17
N GLY A 8 -20.93 -8.92 -9.85
CA GLY A 8 -20.88 -8.85 -11.30
C GLY A 8 -19.51 -9.23 -11.89
N PRO A 9 -19.41 -9.42 -13.21
CA PRO A 9 -18.13 -9.69 -13.86
C PRO A 9 -17.14 -8.55 -13.63
N ALA A 10 -15.84 -8.87 -13.59
CA ALA A 10 -14.79 -7.89 -13.36
C ALA A 10 -14.86 -6.72 -14.38
N PRO A 11 -14.95 -5.46 -13.90
CA PRO A 11 -15.43 -4.33 -14.69
C PRO A 11 -14.53 -3.94 -15.87
N CYS A 12 -13.26 -4.38 -15.87
CA CYS A 12 -12.24 -3.95 -16.83
C CYS A 12 -11.62 -5.11 -17.62
N THR A 13 -12.36 -6.21 -17.79
CA THR A 13 -11.88 -7.40 -18.52
C THR A 13 -12.30 -7.45 -19.99
N ALA A 14 -13.39 -6.77 -20.39
CA ALA A 14 -13.83 -6.68 -21.79
C ALA A 14 -14.71 -5.43 -22.05
N GLY A 15 -14.35 -4.60 -23.04
CA GLY A 15 -15.16 -3.46 -23.49
C GLY A 15 -14.31 -2.28 -24.02
N PRO A 16 -14.90 -1.35 -24.79
CA PRO A 16 -14.20 -0.15 -25.24
C PRO A 16 -13.72 0.66 -24.04
N THR A 17 -12.55 1.28 -24.19
CA THR A 17 -11.94 2.18 -23.20
C THR A 17 -12.97 3.17 -22.66
N ARG A 18 -13.30 3.07 -21.38
CA ARG A 18 -14.23 3.99 -20.72
C ARG A 18 -13.60 5.39 -20.68
N SER A 19 -14.38 6.38 -21.12
CA SER A 19 -14.07 7.80 -20.94
C SER A 19 -13.99 8.14 -19.44
N PRO A 20 -13.35 9.27 -19.05
CA PRO A 20 -13.38 9.73 -17.67
C PRO A 20 -14.80 9.72 -17.11
N LEU A 21 -14.93 9.29 -15.85
CA LEU A 21 -16.22 9.27 -15.16
C LEU A 21 -16.85 10.67 -15.17
N ALA A 22 -18.13 10.76 -15.54
CA ALA A 22 -18.84 12.03 -15.54
C ALA A 22 -18.84 12.64 -14.13
N GLY A 23 -18.53 13.93 -14.01
CA GLY A 23 -18.47 14.63 -12.73
C GLY A 23 -17.17 14.44 -11.93
N VAL A 24 -16.20 13.69 -12.45
CA VAL A 24 -14.85 13.55 -11.86
C VAL A 24 -13.90 14.58 -12.46
N SER A 25 -13.14 15.29 -11.63
CA SER A 25 -12.14 16.26 -12.08
C SER A 25 -10.95 15.57 -12.77
N ASP A 26 -10.24 16.28 -13.65
CA ASP A 26 -9.04 15.73 -14.30
C ASP A 26 -7.97 15.28 -13.29
N ALA A 27 -7.84 16.01 -12.18
CA ALA A 27 -6.88 15.68 -11.11
C ALA A 27 -7.28 14.40 -10.35
N GLU A 28 -8.57 14.23 -10.03
CA GLU A 28 -9.05 12.98 -9.44
C GLU A 28 -8.91 11.82 -10.44
N TRP A 29 -9.23 12.02 -11.71
CA TRP A 29 -9.10 10.99 -12.74
C TRP A 29 -7.64 10.54 -12.91
N ALA A 30 -6.68 11.47 -12.89
CA ALA A 30 -5.26 11.13 -12.90
C ALA A 30 -4.86 10.31 -11.66
N MET A 31 -5.34 10.68 -10.47
CA MET A 31 -5.10 9.92 -9.25
C MET A 31 -5.70 8.50 -9.32
N ARG A 32 -6.90 8.36 -9.89
CA ARG A 32 -7.52 7.05 -10.13
C ARG A 32 -6.68 6.16 -11.05
N GLN A 33 -6.13 6.72 -12.13
CA GLN A 33 -5.23 5.99 -13.03
C GLN A 33 -3.94 5.56 -12.32
N ASP A 34 -3.33 6.46 -11.55
CA ASP A 34 -2.10 6.15 -10.81
C ASP A 34 -2.32 5.12 -9.71
N LEU A 35 -3.42 5.23 -8.96
CA LEU A 35 -3.79 4.24 -7.97
C LEU A 35 -4.12 2.89 -8.61
N ALA A 36 -4.87 2.85 -9.71
CA ALA A 36 -5.13 1.61 -10.45
C ALA A 36 -3.84 0.96 -10.96
N ALA A 37 -2.90 1.77 -11.47
CA ALA A 37 -1.57 1.28 -11.84
C ALA A 37 -0.83 0.66 -10.65
N LEU A 38 -0.96 1.26 -9.45
CA LEU A 38 -0.32 0.76 -8.24
C LEU A 38 -0.84 -0.63 -7.84
N TYR A 39 -2.15 -0.87 -7.96
CA TYR A 39 -2.71 -2.22 -7.82
C TYR A 39 -2.09 -3.22 -8.81
N ARG A 40 -1.99 -2.84 -10.10
CA ARG A 40 -1.36 -3.70 -11.13
C ARG A 40 0.12 -3.95 -10.84
N ALA A 41 0.85 -2.95 -10.37
CA ALA A 41 2.25 -3.08 -9.99
C ALA A 41 2.42 -4.08 -8.85
N LEU A 42 1.61 -3.99 -7.79
CA LEU A 42 1.69 -4.91 -6.66
C LEU A 42 1.39 -6.35 -7.06
N HIS A 43 0.40 -6.57 -7.93
CA HIS A 43 0.18 -7.89 -8.53
C HIS A 43 1.40 -8.39 -9.30
N ARG A 44 1.95 -7.55 -10.18
CA ARG A 44 3.12 -7.88 -11.01
C ARG A 44 4.34 -8.30 -10.18
N TYR A 45 4.55 -7.67 -9.03
CA TYR A 45 5.67 -7.96 -8.14
C TYR A 45 5.36 -9.01 -7.06
N GLY A 46 4.21 -9.68 -7.14
CA GLY A 46 3.82 -10.77 -6.24
C GLY A 46 3.54 -10.30 -4.80
N MET A 47 3.01 -9.09 -4.64
CA MET A 47 2.70 -8.46 -3.35
C MET A 47 1.18 -8.44 -3.06
N THR A 48 0.44 -9.40 -3.59
CA THR A 48 -1.01 -9.55 -3.39
C THR A 48 -1.34 -10.71 -2.47
N ASP A 49 -2.41 -10.57 -1.70
CA ASP A 49 -3.04 -11.64 -0.93
C ASP A 49 -4.52 -11.74 -1.34
N LEU A 50 -4.79 -12.54 -2.38
CA LEU A 50 -6.10 -12.70 -3.00
C LEU A 50 -6.82 -11.33 -3.18
N ILE A 51 -7.89 -11.11 -2.43
CA ILE A 51 -8.77 -9.93 -2.46
C ILE A 51 -8.65 -9.07 -1.18
N TYR A 52 -7.70 -9.39 -0.28
CA TYR A 52 -7.70 -8.90 1.10
C TYR A 52 -6.86 -7.63 1.31
N ASN A 53 -5.79 -7.46 0.55
CA ASN A 53 -4.98 -6.24 0.64
C ASN A 53 -5.80 -5.00 0.21
N HIS A 54 -5.35 -3.83 0.66
CA HIS A 54 -5.97 -2.57 0.32
C HIS A 54 -4.95 -1.44 0.19
N ILE A 55 -5.27 -0.51 -0.70
CA ILE A 55 -4.50 0.71 -0.98
C ILE A 55 -5.49 1.86 -1.01
N THR A 56 -5.11 3.00 -0.47
CA THR A 56 -5.94 4.20 -0.53
C THR A 56 -5.12 5.39 -0.99
N ALA A 57 -5.72 6.26 -1.79
CA ALA A 57 -5.12 7.54 -2.16
C ALA A 57 -6.08 8.70 -1.92
N ARG A 58 -5.57 9.79 -1.35
CA ARG A 58 -6.34 11.03 -1.15
C ARG A 58 -6.67 11.69 -2.48
N VAL A 59 -7.90 12.16 -2.61
CA VAL A 59 -8.36 12.88 -3.81
C VAL A 59 -7.72 14.27 -3.83
N PRO A 60 -7.04 14.66 -4.93
CA PRO A 60 -6.44 16.00 -5.03
C PRO A 60 -7.49 17.11 -4.90
N GLY A 61 -7.26 18.07 -4.00
CA GLY A 61 -8.16 19.18 -3.74
C GLY A 61 -9.30 18.88 -2.74
N GLU A 62 -9.44 17.63 -2.31
CA GLU A 62 -10.51 17.19 -1.40
C GLU A 62 -9.90 16.42 -0.23
N PRO A 63 -9.43 17.13 0.81
CA PRO A 63 -8.55 16.56 1.83
C PRO A 63 -9.24 15.50 2.68
N ASP A 64 -10.56 15.43 2.74
CA ASP A 64 -11.33 14.46 3.51
C ASP A 64 -11.81 13.26 2.67
N GLN A 65 -11.37 13.14 1.41
CA GLN A 65 -11.87 12.13 0.48
C GLN A 65 -10.74 11.24 -0.03
N ILE A 66 -10.97 9.93 -0.04
CA ILE A 66 -9.99 8.93 -0.44
C ILE A 66 -10.59 7.94 -1.43
N LEU A 67 -9.74 7.41 -2.31
CA LEU A 67 -10.02 6.39 -3.30
C LEU A 67 -9.53 5.03 -2.81
N LEU A 68 -10.24 3.95 -3.13
CA LEU A 68 -9.84 2.57 -2.77
C LEU A 68 -10.48 1.52 -3.69
N ASN A 69 -9.94 0.29 -3.67
CA ASN A 69 -10.47 -0.81 -4.46
C ASN A 69 -11.82 -1.32 -3.92
N PRO A 70 -12.70 -1.78 -4.82
CA PRO A 70 -13.83 -2.62 -4.43
C PRO A 70 -13.32 -3.92 -3.80
N TYR A 71 -14.00 -4.36 -2.75
CA TYR A 71 -13.73 -5.63 -2.10
C TYR A 71 -14.34 -6.78 -2.92
N GLY A 72 -13.49 -7.70 -3.34
CA GLY A 72 -13.85 -8.84 -4.20
C GLY A 72 -13.10 -8.89 -5.53
N LEU A 73 -12.46 -7.79 -5.96
CA LEU A 73 -11.59 -7.80 -7.13
C LEU A 73 -10.18 -8.23 -6.76
N LEU A 74 -9.57 -9.04 -7.64
CA LEU A 74 -8.12 -9.21 -7.65
C LEU A 74 -7.47 -7.88 -8.05
N TYR A 75 -6.27 -7.62 -7.57
CA TYR A 75 -5.52 -6.40 -7.92
C TYR A 75 -5.30 -6.25 -9.44
N GLN A 76 -5.18 -7.36 -10.16
CA GLN A 76 -5.08 -7.38 -11.63
C GLN A 76 -6.40 -7.06 -12.36
N GLU A 77 -7.50 -6.84 -11.64
CA GLU A 77 -8.80 -6.48 -12.22
C GLU A 77 -9.14 -5.01 -11.96
N VAL A 78 -8.49 -4.38 -10.97
CA VAL A 78 -8.72 -2.98 -10.59
C VAL A 78 -8.35 -2.03 -11.72
N CYS A 79 -9.18 -1.03 -11.97
CA CYS A 79 -8.99 0.01 -12.97
C CYS A 79 -9.51 1.36 -12.45
N ALA A 80 -9.22 2.46 -13.14
CA ALA A 80 -9.55 3.81 -12.70
C ALA A 80 -11.06 3.99 -12.43
N SER A 81 -11.93 3.44 -13.29
CA SER A 81 -13.38 3.50 -13.10
C SER A 81 -13.94 2.52 -12.08
N SER A 82 -13.19 1.48 -11.69
CA SER A 82 -13.66 0.56 -10.64
C SER A 82 -13.47 1.10 -9.23
N LEU A 83 -12.61 2.12 -9.04
CA LEU A 83 -12.27 2.64 -7.72
C LEU A 83 -13.46 3.32 -7.05
N TYR A 84 -13.63 3.03 -5.77
CA TYR A 84 -14.63 3.67 -4.92
C TYR A 84 -14.04 4.97 -4.38
N LYS A 85 -14.90 5.93 -4.05
CA LYS A 85 -14.53 7.18 -3.37
C LYS A 85 -15.35 7.30 -2.10
N ILE A 86 -14.68 7.52 -0.99
CA ILE A 86 -15.31 7.65 0.33
C ILE A 86 -14.78 8.89 1.04
N ARG A 87 -15.56 9.41 1.97
CA ARG A 87 -15.07 10.38 2.94
C ARG A 87 -14.46 9.66 4.15
N LEU A 88 -13.58 10.34 4.88
CA LEU A 88 -12.92 9.81 6.09
C LEU A 88 -13.91 9.44 7.22
N ASP A 89 -15.15 9.94 7.19
CA ASP A 89 -16.22 9.58 8.13
C ASP A 89 -16.98 8.29 7.74
N GLY A 90 -16.64 7.70 6.59
CA GLY A 90 -17.24 6.46 6.08
C GLY A 90 -18.37 6.65 5.08
N GLU A 91 -18.75 7.90 4.75
CA GLU A 91 -19.72 8.13 3.69
C GLU A 91 -19.16 7.67 2.32
N VAL A 92 -19.90 6.82 1.63
CA VAL A 92 -19.57 6.41 0.25
C VAL A 92 -20.08 7.49 -0.71
N LEU A 93 -19.15 8.24 -1.31
CA LEU A 93 -19.44 9.36 -2.21
C LEU A 93 -19.58 8.90 -3.66
N TYR A 94 -18.84 7.86 -4.04
CA TYR A 94 -18.97 7.21 -5.34
C TYR A 94 -18.64 5.73 -5.24
N LYS A 95 -19.46 4.92 -5.89
CA LYS A 95 -19.15 3.53 -6.23
C LYS A 95 -19.80 3.18 -7.58
N PRO A 96 -19.19 2.31 -8.40
CA PRO A 96 -19.86 1.73 -9.54
C PRO A 96 -21.07 0.88 -9.12
N ASP A 97 -21.97 0.64 -10.08
CA ASP A 97 -23.06 -0.33 -9.95
C ASP A 97 -22.57 -1.72 -10.37
N ASP A 98 -21.68 -2.29 -9.57
CA ASP A 98 -20.96 -3.54 -9.85
C ASP A 98 -21.30 -4.67 -8.87
N GLY A 99 -22.08 -4.37 -7.84
CA GLY A 99 -22.46 -5.31 -6.77
C GLY A 99 -21.33 -5.63 -5.79
N PHE A 100 -20.15 -5.02 -5.93
CA PHE A 100 -19.08 -5.16 -4.95
C PHE A 100 -19.34 -4.27 -3.71
N GLY A 101 -18.58 -4.53 -2.65
CA GLY A 101 -18.65 -3.79 -1.39
C GLY A 101 -17.31 -3.17 -1.01
N LEU A 102 -17.23 -2.60 0.19
CA LEU A 102 -15.98 -2.19 0.81
C LEU A 102 -15.53 -3.23 1.83
N ASN A 103 -14.22 -3.37 1.99
CA ASN A 103 -13.66 -4.15 3.09
C ASN A 103 -13.68 -3.26 4.35
N PRO A 104 -14.41 -3.64 5.43
CA PRO A 104 -14.48 -2.84 6.65
C PRO A 104 -13.11 -2.60 7.29
N ALA A 105 -12.18 -3.55 7.17
CA ALA A 105 -10.83 -3.41 7.73
C ALA A 105 -10.01 -2.34 7.00
N ALA A 106 -10.12 -2.30 5.66
CA ALA A 106 -9.48 -1.29 4.82
C ALA A 106 -9.93 0.12 5.22
N TYR A 107 -11.23 0.28 5.45
CA TYR A 107 -11.83 1.54 5.87
C TYR A 107 -11.20 2.05 7.16
N VAL A 108 -11.19 1.23 8.21
CA VAL A 108 -10.84 1.73 9.55
C VAL A 108 -9.35 2.09 9.67
N ILE A 109 -8.46 1.23 9.20
CA ILE A 109 -7.00 1.44 9.30
C ILE A 109 -6.58 2.66 8.47
N HIS A 110 -7.09 2.78 7.25
CA HIS A 110 -6.62 3.82 6.32
C HIS A 110 -7.21 5.18 6.66
N THR A 111 -8.48 5.26 7.07
CA THR A 111 -9.08 6.54 7.45
C THR A 111 -8.41 7.13 8.69
N ALA A 112 -8.07 6.30 9.69
CA ALA A 112 -7.28 6.72 10.85
C ALA A 112 -5.95 7.35 10.46
N VAL A 113 -5.18 6.67 9.59
CA VAL A 113 -3.89 7.19 9.10
C VAL A 113 -4.09 8.46 8.30
N HIS A 114 -5.05 8.52 7.36
CA HIS A 114 -5.31 9.71 6.56
C HIS A 114 -5.81 10.91 7.38
N ALA A 115 -6.56 10.67 8.46
CA ALA A 115 -7.03 11.70 9.37
C ALA A 115 -5.88 12.28 10.21
N ALA A 116 -4.97 11.43 10.69
CA ALA A 116 -3.83 11.85 11.49
C ALA A 116 -2.65 12.40 10.67
N ARG A 117 -2.46 11.92 9.43
CA ARG A 117 -1.33 12.25 8.56
C ARG A 117 -1.82 12.84 7.24
N HIS A 118 -2.08 14.15 7.23
CA HIS A 118 -2.47 14.88 6.02
C HIS A 118 -1.40 14.82 4.90
N ASP A 119 -0.15 14.59 5.26
CA ASP A 119 0.95 14.39 4.31
C ASP A 119 0.95 13.00 3.66
N ALA A 120 0.26 12.02 4.25
CA ALA A 120 0.04 10.72 3.63
C ALA A 120 -1.02 10.87 2.54
N VAL A 121 -0.55 10.99 1.29
CA VAL A 121 -1.42 10.98 0.10
C VAL A 121 -1.79 9.56 -0.26
N CYS A 122 -0.86 8.61 -0.12
CA CYS A 122 -1.12 7.19 -0.36
C CYS A 122 -0.78 6.38 0.90
N VAL A 123 -1.69 5.48 1.29
CA VAL A 123 -1.49 4.50 2.37
C VAL A 123 -1.72 3.12 1.77
N LEU A 124 -0.81 2.19 2.03
CA LEU A 124 -0.77 0.89 1.38
C LEU A 124 -0.47 -0.20 2.42
N HIS A 125 -1.27 -1.28 2.39
CA HIS A 125 -1.11 -2.44 3.26
C HIS A 125 -0.93 -3.74 2.48
N THR A 126 -0.04 -4.64 2.93
CA THR A 126 0.21 -5.95 2.30
C THR A 126 0.46 -7.08 3.29
N HIS A 127 -0.01 -8.29 2.94
CA HIS A 127 0.29 -9.57 3.61
C HIS A 127 1.20 -10.49 2.79
N THR A 128 2.39 -10.03 2.40
CA THR A 128 3.31 -10.91 1.66
C THR A 128 3.91 -11.97 2.60
N ARG A 129 4.22 -13.17 2.08
CA ARG A 129 4.85 -14.23 2.87
C ARG A 129 6.10 -13.74 3.62
N ALA A 130 6.97 -12.97 2.97
CA ALA A 130 8.23 -12.52 3.55
C ALA A 130 8.01 -11.46 4.63
N SER A 131 7.14 -10.48 4.37
CA SER A 131 6.86 -9.44 5.37
C SER A 131 6.10 -9.97 6.57
N THR A 132 5.10 -10.85 6.37
CA THR A 132 4.41 -11.52 7.46
C THR A 132 5.39 -12.35 8.29
N ALA A 133 6.33 -13.07 7.67
CA ALA A 133 7.37 -13.81 8.38
C ALA A 133 8.25 -12.89 9.24
N VAL A 134 8.76 -11.79 8.68
CA VAL A 134 9.57 -10.81 9.44
C VAL A 134 8.76 -10.13 10.55
N SER A 135 7.48 -9.82 10.31
CA SER A 135 6.61 -9.24 11.32
C SER A 135 6.38 -10.15 12.53
N ALA A 136 6.51 -11.46 12.34
CA ALA A 136 6.40 -12.46 13.40
C ALA A 136 7.73 -12.74 14.13
N MET A 137 8.85 -12.18 13.66
CA MET A 137 10.16 -12.34 14.30
C MET A 137 10.28 -11.37 15.49
N ARG A 138 10.82 -11.85 16.63
CA ARG A 138 11.02 -11.01 17.83
C ARG A 138 11.81 -9.73 17.52
N GLY A 139 12.86 -9.85 16.70
CA GLY A 139 13.71 -8.72 16.30
C GLY A 139 13.15 -7.84 15.18
N GLY A 140 12.00 -8.19 14.59
CA GLY A 140 11.46 -7.49 13.42
C GLY A 140 12.46 -7.41 12.26
N LEU A 141 12.48 -6.30 11.52
CA LEU A 141 13.45 -6.05 10.45
C LEU A 141 14.82 -5.65 11.01
N ARG A 142 15.85 -6.40 10.62
CA ARG A 142 17.26 -6.16 10.95
C ARG A 142 17.96 -5.42 9.81
N PRO A 143 18.93 -4.53 10.09
CA PRO A 143 19.65 -3.78 9.06
C PRO A 143 20.74 -4.64 8.40
N ILE A 144 20.34 -5.71 7.70
CA ILE A 144 21.26 -6.69 7.10
C ILE A 144 21.38 -6.57 5.57
N SER A 145 20.78 -5.52 5.00
CA SER A 145 20.82 -5.19 3.58
C SER A 145 20.75 -3.68 3.41
N GLN A 146 21.15 -3.19 2.23
CA GLN A 146 21.03 -1.77 1.90
C GLN A 146 19.57 -1.30 1.98
N GLN A 147 18.63 -2.13 1.52
CA GLN A 147 17.19 -1.87 1.60
C GLN A 147 16.74 -1.73 3.04
N ALA A 148 17.14 -2.64 3.93
CA ALA A 148 16.81 -2.56 5.35
C ALA A 148 17.44 -1.34 6.03
N ALA A 149 18.67 -0.98 5.65
CA ALA A 149 19.38 0.16 6.22
C ALA A 149 18.67 1.50 5.96
N VAL A 150 17.98 1.66 4.82
CA VAL A 150 17.18 2.87 4.50
C VAL A 150 16.09 3.13 5.55
N PHE A 151 15.52 2.06 6.12
CA PHE A 151 14.44 2.15 7.11
C PHE A 151 14.94 2.06 8.56
N HIS A 152 16.25 1.91 8.79
CA HIS A 152 16.77 1.71 10.14
C HIS A 152 16.46 2.90 11.07
N GLY A 153 15.78 2.60 12.18
CA GLY A 153 15.30 3.61 13.14
C GLY A 153 14.16 4.49 12.60
N ARG A 154 13.46 4.04 11.54
CA ARG A 154 12.37 4.77 10.86
C ARG A 154 11.18 3.88 10.54
N ILE A 155 10.96 2.84 11.35
CA ILE A 155 9.83 1.90 11.24
C ILE A 155 9.13 1.87 12.60
N GLY A 156 7.83 2.13 12.58
CA GLY A 156 6.94 1.85 13.72
C GLY A 156 6.68 0.35 13.87
N TYR A 157 6.30 -0.10 15.06
CA TYR A 157 5.85 -1.47 15.27
C TYR A 157 4.52 -1.44 16.00
N HIS A 158 3.52 -2.12 15.44
CA HIS A 158 2.18 -2.18 16.01
C HIS A 158 1.83 -3.64 16.32
N ASP A 159 1.41 -3.91 17.55
CA ASP A 159 1.05 -5.25 17.99
C ASP A 159 -0.34 -5.63 17.46
N PHE A 160 -0.49 -6.84 16.92
CA PHE A 160 -1.77 -7.30 16.38
C PHE A 160 -2.77 -7.60 17.50
N GLN A 161 -3.95 -6.98 17.41
CA GLN A 161 -5.01 -7.09 18.43
C GLN A 161 -6.25 -7.83 17.91
N GLY A 162 -6.14 -8.52 16.77
CA GLY A 162 -7.24 -9.20 16.11
C GLY A 162 -7.71 -8.51 14.83
N PRO A 163 -8.60 -9.16 14.06
CA PRO A 163 -9.14 -8.60 12.81
C PRO A 163 -10.31 -7.65 13.03
N GLU A 164 -10.92 -7.66 14.23
CA GLU A 164 -11.95 -6.69 14.61
C GLU A 164 -11.31 -5.32 14.72
N VAL A 165 -11.93 -4.30 14.15
CA VAL A 165 -11.37 -2.95 14.15
C VAL A 165 -12.16 -2.02 15.06
N LEU A 166 -11.55 -1.70 16.20
CA LEU A 166 -12.11 -0.87 17.25
C LEU A 166 -11.52 0.54 17.20
N PRO A 167 -12.25 1.60 17.60
CA PRO A 167 -11.75 2.97 17.61
C PRO A 167 -10.43 3.15 18.37
N GLU A 168 -10.24 2.49 19.50
CA GLU A 168 -9.00 2.55 20.29
C GLU A 168 -7.78 2.00 19.53
N GLN A 169 -7.98 1.04 18.64
CA GLN A 169 -6.90 0.46 17.83
C GLN A 169 -6.40 1.44 16.75
N GLN A 170 -7.28 2.34 16.30
CA GLN A 170 -6.93 3.38 15.32
C GLN A 170 -5.89 4.35 15.89
N GLN A 171 -6.12 4.84 17.11
CA GLN A 171 -5.20 5.79 17.75
C GLN A 171 -3.86 5.13 18.06
N ALA A 172 -3.88 3.91 18.59
CA ALA A 172 -2.65 3.16 18.86
C ALA A 172 -1.81 2.95 17.58
N LEU A 173 -2.44 2.62 16.46
CA LEU A 173 -1.75 2.49 15.17
C LEU A 173 -1.12 3.81 14.72
N VAL A 174 -1.84 4.93 14.87
CA VAL A 174 -1.31 6.27 14.53
C VAL A 174 -0.11 6.62 15.41
N ASP A 175 -0.18 6.32 16.69
CA ASP A 175 0.90 6.56 17.65
C ASP A 175 2.13 5.71 17.32
N ASP A 176 1.93 4.42 17.01
CA ASP A 176 3.00 3.49 16.63
C ASP A 176 3.63 3.84 15.28
N LEU A 177 2.83 4.35 14.32
CA LEU A 177 3.35 4.90 13.07
C LEU A 177 4.19 6.16 13.33
N GLY A 178 3.73 7.03 14.23
CA GLY A 178 4.41 8.25 14.63
C GLY A 178 4.84 9.11 13.43
N PRO A 179 6.09 9.62 13.40
CA PRO A 179 6.61 10.43 12.30
C PRO A 179 7.09 9.58 11.10
N HIS A 180 6.96 8.26 11.17
CA HIS A 180 7.50 7.36 10.16
C HIS A 180 6.53 7.19 8.99
N ASN A 181 7.04 6.64 7.89
CA ASN A 181 6.25 6.31 6.70
C ASN A 181 6.11 4.78 6.52
N ALA A 182 6.48 4.01 7.53
CA ALA A 182 6.37 2.56 7.55
C ALA A 182 6.10 2.08 8.97
N VAL A 183 5.20 1.11 9.10
CA VAL A 183 4.94 0.37 10.33
C VAL A 183 4.89 -1.12 9.99
N ILE A 184 5.58 -1.93 10.79
CA ILE A 184 5.44 -3.39 10.77
C ILE A 184 4.30 -3.74 11.72
N LEU A 185 3.24 -4.30 11.16
CA LEU A 185 2.12 -4.84 11.92
C LEU A 185 2.51 -6.26 12.34
N ARG A 186 2.84 -6.46 13.62
CA ARG A 186 3.35 -7.75 14.13
C ARG A 186 2.39 -8.87 13.79
N ASN A 187 2.93 -10.02 13.39
CA ASN A 187 2.14 -11.20 12.99
C ASN A 187 1.17 -10.99 11.81
N HIS A 188 1.26 -9.87 11.09
CA HIS A 188 0.29 -9.49 10.08
C HIS A 188 0.96 -9.12 8.75
N GLY A 189 1.72 -8.02 8.71
CA GLY A 189 2.32 -7.54 7.47
C GLY A 189 2.90 -6.13 7.57
N LEU A 190 2.84 -5.38 6.47
CA LEU A 190 3.39 -4.02 6.37
C LEU A 190 2.29 -3.02 6.09
N LEU A 191 2.40 -1.84 6.68
CA LEU A 191 1.68 -0.65 6.23
C LEU A 191 2.70 0.46 5.96
N VAL A 192 2.58 1.10 4.81
CA VAL A 192 3.43 2.24 4.43
C VAL A 192 2.60 3.44 3.99
N CYS A 193 3.19 4.62 4.18
CA CYS A 193 2.65 5.89 3.72
C CYS A 193 3.57 6.48 2.64
N GLY A 194 3.02 7.33 1.78
CA GLY A 194 3.76 8.15 0.83
C GLY A 194 3.06 9.47 0.58
N ARG A 195 3.85 10.53 0.34
CA ARG A 195 3.35 11.85 -0.09
C ARG A 195 2.89 11.81 -1.55
N THR A 196 3.25 10.76 -2.27
CA THR A 196 2.81 10.43 -3.62
C THR A 196 2.61 8.92 -3.75
N ILE A 197 1.92 8.49 -4.81
CA ILE A 197 1.83 7.07 -5.21
C ILE A 197 3.23 6.47 -5.42
N ALA A 198 4.13 7.24 -6.04
CA ALA A 198 5.50 6.82 -6.32
C ALA A 198 6.30 6.53 -5.04
N GLU A 199 6.18 7.39 -4.03
CA GLU A 199 6.85 7.20 -2.75
C GLU A 199 6.28 6.00 -1.99
N ALA A 200 4.94 5.84 -1.96
CA ALA A 200 4.32 4.68 -1.32
C ALA A 200 4.75 3.37 -1.99
N PHE A 201 4.82 3.35 -3.33
CA PHE A 201 5.33 2.20 -4.08
C PHE A 201 6.80 1.90 -3.74
N PHE A 202 7.66 2.91 -3.74
CA PHE A 202 9.06 2.75 -3.37
C PHE A 202 9.20 2.18 -1.96
N ASN A 203 8.48 2.76 -0.99
CA ASN A 203 8.52 2.34 0.41
C ASN A 203 8.10 0.88 0.55
N ILE A 204 6.98 0.45 -0.04
CA ILE A 204 6.55 -0.94 0.10
C ILE A 204 7.47 -1.91 -0.64
N TYR A 205 7.92 -1.56 -1.84
CA TYR A 205 8.77 -2.45 -2.64
C TYR A 205 10.11 -2.70 -1.96
N TRP A 206 10.75 -1.64 -1.45
CA TRP A 206 12.04 -1.75 -0.76
C TRP A 206 11.90 -2.46 0.58
N LEU A 207 10.84 -2.17 1.34
CA LEU A 207 10.60 -2.82 2.62
C LEU A 207 10.31 -4.32 2.44
N GLU A 208 9.50 -4.69 1.45
CA GLU A 208 9.28 -6.08 1.07
C GLU A 208 10.58 -6.76 0.60
N SER A 209 11.40 -6.08 -0.20
CA SER A 209 12.71 -6.59 -0.62
C SER A 209 13.63 -6.83 0.59
N ALA A 210 13.63 -5.93 1.56
CA ALA A 210 14.38 -6.09 2.81
C ALA A 210 13.89 -7.32 3.60
N CYS A 211 12.57 -7.53 3.68
CA CYS A 211 12.00 -8.70 4.32
C CYS A 211 12.38 -10.01 3.62
N LYS A 212 12.32 -10.06 2.29
CA LYS A 212 12.76 -11.22 1.48
C LYS A 212 14.22 -11.58 1.76
N VAL A 213 15.12 -10.59 1.68
CA VAL A 213 16.54 -10.79 1.97
C VAL A 213 16.74 -11.33 3.38
N GLN A 214 16.02 -10.80 4.37
CA GLN A 214 16.14 -11.28 5.75
C GLN A 214 15.67 -12.72 5.92
N VAL A 215 14.55 -13.11 5.32
CA VAL A 215 14.06 -14.49 5.38
C VAL A 215 15.07 -15.46 4.76
N ASP A 216 15.60 -15.13 3.58
CA ASP A 216 16.56 -15.97 2.88
C ASP A 216 17.89 -16.05 3.65
N ALA A 217 18.39 -14.93 4.17
CA ALA A 217 19.62 -14.89 4.96
C ALA A 217 19.49 -15.68 6.27
N MET A 218 18.32 -15.60 6.94
CA MET A 218 18.07 -16.36 8.17
C MET A 218 17.89 -17.86 7.90
N ALA A 219 17.38 -18.24 6.73
CA ALA A 219 17.26 -19.64 6.33
C ALA A 219 18.64 -20.32 6.17
N ALA A 220 19.69 -19.55 5.83
CA ALA A 220 21.07 -20.04 5.81
C ALA A 220 21.69 -20.24 7.22
N GLY A 221 21.01 -19.77 8.27
CA GLY A 221 21.44 -19.86 9.67
C GLY A 221 21.81 -18.48 10.24
N ALA A 222 21.20 -18.11 11.38
CA ALA A 222 21.34 -16.76 11.95
C ALA A 222 22.79 -16.35 12.26
N GLY A 223 23.67 -17.29 12.60
CA GLY A 223 25.11 -17.04 12.83
C GLY A 223 25.95 -16.84 11.57
N GLN A 224 25.35 -16.94 10.37
CA GLN A 224 26.01 -16.74 9.07
C GLN A 224 25.76 -15.34 8.49
N VAL A 225 24.93 -14.53 9.16
CA VAL A 225 24.62 -13.17 8.70
C VAL A 225 25.76 -12.24 9.10
N ILE A 226 26.30 -11.51 8.13
CA ILE A 226 27.28 -10.45 8.39
C ILE A 226 26.53 -9.24 8.95
N GLU A 227 26.89 -8.82 10.17
CA GLU A 227 26.34 -7.60 10.76
C GLU A 227 26.83 -6.36 10.00
N PHE A 228 25.93 -5.45 9.70
CA PHE A 228 26.31 -4.16 9.16
C PHE A 228 27.03 -3.33 10.23
N ASP A 229 28.08 -2.63 9.82
CA ASP A 229 28.67 -1.57 10.63
C ASP A 229 27.65 -0.44 10.85
N ALA A 230 27.52 0.02 12.09
CA ALA A 230 26.51 1.02 12.47
C ALA A 230 26.70 2.35 11.72
N ALA A 231 27.94 2.76 11.44
CA ALA A 231 28.21 3.96 10.66
C ALA A 231 27.81 3.76 9.19
N ALA A 232 28.01 2.57 8.62
CA ALA A 232 27.55 2.23 7.28
C ALA A 232 26.01 2.25 7.16
N VAL A 233 25.28 1.76 8.17
CA VAL A 233 23.81 1.84 8.22
C VAL A 233 23.36 3.31 8.21
N GLN A 234 23.94 4.14 9.09
CA GLN A 234 23.62 5.55 9.18
C GLN A 234 23.95 6.31 7.89
N ALA A 235 25.13 6.08 7.31
CA ALA A 235 25.54 6.70 6.06
C ALA A 235 24.60 6.34 4.91
N THR A 236 24.18 5.07 4.82
CA THR A 236 23.20 4.62 3.82
C THR A 236 21.87 5.33 4.01
N ARG A 237 21.30 5.28 5.21
CA ARG A 237 20.04 5.95 5.55
C ARG A 237 20.07 7.43 5.19
N ASP A 238 21.15 8.12 5.53
CA ASP A 238 21.27 9.57 5.34
C ASP A 238 21.50 9.94 3.87
N ALA A 239 22.22 9.11 3.11
CA ALA A 239 22.40 9.28 1.67
C ALA A 239 21.05 9.21 0.93
N PHE A 240 20.22 8.23 1.27
CA PHE A 240 18.88 8.12 0.70
C PHE A 240 17.96 9.24 1.20
N ALA A 241 18.05 9.64 2.48
CA ALA A 241 17.27 10.74 3.05
C ALA A 241 17.46 12.08 2.31
N ARG A 242 18.68 12.34 1.84
CA ARG A 242 19.04 13.58 1.12
C ARG A 242 18.73 13.54 -0.38
N GLY A 243 18.53 12.36 -0.95
CA GLY A 243 18.38 12.17 -2.39
C GLY A 243 16.93 12.26 -2.88
N ALA A 244 16.75 12.68 -4.14
CA ALA A 244 15.49 12.50 -4.87
C ALA A 244 15.05 11.02 -4.99
N ALA A 245 15.98 10.08 -4.73
CA ALA A 245 15.78 8.63 -4.79
C ALA A 245 14.66 8.11 -3.85
N ILE A 246 14.41 8.75 -2.70
CA ILE A 246 13.33 8.31 -1.79
C ILE A 246 11.93 8.67 -2.31
N ARG A 247 11.80 9.61 -3.26
CA ARG A 247 10.47 9.97 -3.77
C ARG A 247 9.90 8.91 -4.73
N GLY A 248 10.73 7.98 -5.20
CA GLY A 248 10.31 6.87 -6.06
C GLY A 248 9.86 7.28 -7.47
N GLU A 249 9.99 8.55 -7.86
CA GLU A 249 9.40 9.09 -9.10
C GLU A 249 10.02 8.44 -10.36
N ARG A 250 11.32 8.19 -10.35
CA ARG A 250 12.03 7.58 -11.50
C ARG A 250 11.68 6.11 -11.64
N GLU A 251 11.65 5.41 -10.52
CA GLU A 251 11.25 4.01 -10.39
C GLU A 251 9.79 3.85 -10.84
N TRP A 252 8.90 4.69 -10.34
CA TRP A 252 7.49 4.69 -10.69
C TRP A 252 7.26 4.95 -12.18
N ALA A 253 7.95 5.93 -12.75
CA ALA A 253 7.89 6.19 -14.19
C ALA A 253 8.34 4.95 -15.01
N ALA A 254 9.34 4.20 -14.54
CA ALA A 254 9.75 2.96 -15.20
C ALA A 254 8.71 1.85 -15.09
N VAL A 255 8.13 1.66 -13.90
CA VAL A 255 7.03 0.70 -13.67
C VAL A 255 5.83 1.03 -14.54
N ARG A 256 5.43 2.31 -14.63
CA ARG A 256 4.35 2.77 -15.51
C ARG A 256 4.58 2.41 -16.97
N ARG A 257 5.80 2.60 -17.50
CA ARG A 257 6.17 2.17 -18.86
C ARG A 257 6.15 0.65 -19.04
N GLU A 258 6.40 -0.13 -17.99
CA GLU A 258 6.22 -1.60 -18.04
C GLU A 258 4.73 -1.95 -18.11
N LEU A 259 3.92 -1.40 -17.20
CA LEU A 259 2.48 -1.64 -17.16
C LEU A 259 1.79 -1.25 -18.46
N ASP A 260 2.13 -0.10 -19.05
CA ASP A 260 1.57 0.35 -20.32
C ASP A 260 1.87 -0.61 -21.49
N ARG A 261 2.97 -1.35 -21.45
CA ARG A 261 3.28 -2.37 -22.45
C ARG A 261 2.52 -3.68 -22.22
N LEU A 262 2.16 -3.97 -20.97
CA LEU A 262 1.51 -5.22 -20.58
C LEU A 262 -0.01 -5.12 -20.69
N ASP A 263 -0.59 -4.06 -20.13
CA ASP A 263 -2.04 -3.87 -20.06
C ASP A 263 -2.35 -2.40 -19.75
N THR A 264 -2.96 -1.69 -20.69
CA THR A 264 -3.40 -0.29 -20.48
C THR A 264 -4.80 -0.18 -19.87
N ARG A 265 -5.53 -1.29 -19.69
CA ARG A 265 -6.93 -1.29 -19.21
C ARG A 265 -7.08 -0.73 -17.80
N TYR A 266 -6.02 -0.72 -16.99
CA TYR A 266 -6.05 -0.08 -15.67
C TYR A 266 -6.36 1.42 -15.73
N ARG A 267 -6.12 2.08 -16.88
CA ARG A 267 -6.34 3.52 -17.06
C ARG A 267 -7.82 3.91 -17.20
N HIS A 268 -8.71 2.93 -17.33
CA HIS A 268 -10.12 3.12 -17.69
C HIS A 268 -11.08 2.80 -16.56
#